data_AF-A0A955T253-F1
#
_entry.id   AF-A0A955T253-F1
#
_cell.length_a   1.000
_cell.length_b   1.000
_cell.length_c   1.000
_cell.angle_alpha   90.00
_cell.angle_beta   90.00
_cell.angle_gamma   90.00
#
_symmetry.space_group_name_H-M   'P 1'
#
loop_
_entity.id
_entity.type
_entity.pdbx_description
1 polymer ?
#
loop_
_entity_poly.entity_id
_entity_poly.type
_entity_poly.pdbx_seq_one_letter_code
_entity_poly.pdbx_strand_id
1 'polypeptide(L)' 'FFNMPINYPRLNEFPEWFTVNGDSLYQIEVDGNHEVRCGGELIEGFDLKSDGKDWTELRVETIPGPPYSKP' A
#
# COMPACT_ATOMS: atom_id res chain seq x y z
N PHE A 1 -6.20 -41.25 -15.28
CA PHE A 1 -5.41 -40.09 -15.72
C PHE A 1 -6.20 -38.84 -15.40
N PHE A 2 -5.75 -38.03 -14.44
CA PHE A 2 -6.41 -36.79 -14.06
C PHE A 2 -5.98 -35.66 -15.01
N ASN A 3 -6.95 -35.13 -15.76
CA ASN A 3 -6.78 -34.07 -16.75
C ASN A 3 -7.06 -32.70 -16.09
N MET A 4 -6.15 -32.22 -15.25
CA MET A 4 -6.19 -30.84 -14.76
C MET A 4 -5.07 -30.02 -15.42
N PRO A 5 -5.36 -28.85 -16.01
CA PRO A 5 -4.32 -27.94 -16.45
C PRO A 5 -3.51 -27.47 -15.23
N ILE A 6 -2.27 -27.95 -15.13
CA ILE A 6 -1.27 -27.47 -14.19
C ILE A 6 -0.85 -26.08 -14.63
N ASN A 7 -1.51 -25.07 -14.07
CA ASN A 7 -0.86 -23.84 -13.62
C ASN A 7 -1.84 -23.13 -12.71
N TYR A 8 -1.69 -23.34 -11.40
CA TYR A 8 -2.13 -22.35 -10.42
C TYR A 8 -1.09 -21.22 -10.55
N PRO A 9 -1.37 -20.07 -11.19
CA PRO A 9 -0.50 -18.93 -11.02
C PRO A 9 -0.55 -18.62 -9.53
N ARG A 10 0.61 -18.78 -8.91
CA ARG A 10 0.80 -18.77 -7.49
C ARG A 10 0.28 -17.44 -6.97
N LEU A 11 -0.83 -17.51 -6.25
CA LEU A 11 -1.21 -16.48 -5.30
C LEU A 11 0.02 -16.32 -4.40
N ASN A 12 0.75 -15.21 -4.55
CA ASN A 12 1.92 -14.83 -3.75
C ASN A 12 3.16 -15.73 -3.86
N GLU A 13 3.83 -15.78 -5.00
CA GLU A 13 5.11 -16.49 -5.01
C GLU A 13 6.20 -15.79 -4.19
N PHE A 14 6.21 -14.46 -4.11
CA PHE A 14 6.75 -13.65 -2.99
C PHE A 14 6.21 -12.22 -3.13
N PRO A 15 5.10 -11.83 -2.48
CA PRO A 15 4.75 -10.42 -2.41
C PRO A 15 5.84 -9.77 -1.56
N GLU A 16 6.65 -8.91 -2.16
CA GLU A 16 7.45 -7.98 -1.36
C GLU A 16 6.45 -7.15 -0.56
N TRP A 17 6.40 -7.38 0.74
CA TRP A 17 5.57 -6.58 1.63
C TRP A 17 6.16 -5.18 1.62
N PHE A 18 5.34 -4.20 1.24
CA PHE A 18 5.70 -2.81 1.43
C PHE A 18 5.88 -2.57 2.93
N THR A 19 7.14 -2.47 3.37
CA THR A 19 7.46 -2.29 4.78
C THR A 19 7.55 -0.81 5.07
N VAL A 20 6.71 -0.34 5.98
CA VAL A 20 6.69 1.05 6.42
C VAL A 20 7.78 1.27 7.47
N ASN A 21 8.51 2.37 7.33
CA ASN A 21 9.42 2.91 8.35
C ASN A 21 8.67 3.99 9.14
N GLY A 22 8.60 3.83 10.47
CA GLY A 22 7.86 4.73 11.36
C GLY A 22 8.24 6.20 11.24
N ASP A 23 9.50 6.48 10.94
CA ASP A 23 10.06 7.83 10.86
C ASP A 23 10.03 8.41 9.43
N SER A 24 9.42 7.74 8.45
CA SER A 24 9.31 8.25 7.08
C SER A 24 7.94 8.90 6.83
N LEU A 25 7.88 9.83 5.87
CA LEU A 25 6.61 10.32 5.32
C LEU A 25 6.22 9.51 4.09
N TYR A 26 4.92 9.32 3.91
CA TYR A 26 4.33 8.58 2.82
C TYR A 26 3.24 9.41 2.16
N GLN A 27 3.23 9.41 0.82
CA GLN A 27 2.10 9.88 0.04
C GLN A 27 1.17 8.70 -0.21
N ILE A 28 -0.08 8.83 0.22
CA ILE A 28 -1.15 7.87 -0.03
C ILE A 28 -2.07 8.47 -1.07
N GLU A 29 -2.39 7.71 -2.11
CA GLU A 29 -3.39 8.06 -3.11
C GLU A 29 -4.51 7.02 -3.10
N VAL A 30 -5.75 7.47 -2.91
CA VAL A 30 -6.96 6.65 -2.95
C VAL A 30 -7.88 7.19 -4.04
N ASP A 31 -8.08 6.43 -5.11
CA ASP A 31 -8.90 6.83 -6.27
C ASP A 31 -8.58 8.27 -6.77
N GLY A 32 -7.29 8.65 -6.81
CA GLY A 32 -6.83 9.99 -7.23
C GLY A 32 -6.85 11.07 -6.14
N ASN A 33 -7.32 10.77 -4.92
CA ASN A 33 -7.24 11.68 -3.78
C ASN A 33 -5.94 11.44 -3.01
N HIS A 34 -5.16 12.50 -2.79
CA HIS A 34 -3.87 12.40 -2.12
C HIS A 34 -3.90 12.88 -0.68
N GLU A 35 -3.19 12.17 0.18
CA GLU A 35 -2.87 12.62 1.52
C GLU A 35 -1.48 12.17 1.98
N VAL A 36 -0.91 12.91 2.92
CA VAL A 36 0.39 12.58 3.52
C VAL A 36 0.16 11.98 4.89
N ARG A 37 0.89 10.92 5.21
CA ARG A 37 0.91 10.28 6.53
C ARG A 37 2.32 9.94 6.96
N CYS A 38 2.54 9.95 8.27
CA CYS A 38 3.75 9.42 8.87
C CYS A 38 3.70 7.89 8.87
N GLY A 39 4.86 7.24 8.79
CA GLY A 39 4.93 5.79 8.84
C GLY A 39 4.40 5.21 10.14
N GLY A 40 4.56 5.92 11.27
CA GLY A 40 3.95 5.53 12.54
C GLY A 40 2.42 5.39 12.45
N GLU A 41 1.75 6.31 11.76
CA GLU A 41 0.29 6.25 11.56
C GLU A 41 -0.10 5.05 10.66
N LEU A 42 0.71 4.77 9.63
CA LEU A 42 0.48 3.61 8.76
C LEU A 42 0.70 2.26 9.46
N ILE A 43 1.60 2.18 10.44
CA ILE A 43 1.82 0.99 11.27
C ILE A 43 0.60 0.70 12.14
N GLU A 44 -0.06 1.75 12.64
CA GLU A 44 -1.33 1.63 13.39
C GLU A 44 -2.51 1.19 12.51
N GLY A 45 -2.37 1.40 11.20
CA GLY A 45 -3.34 1.00 10.19
C GLY A 45 -3.96 2.20 9.48
N PHE A 46 -4.55 1.94 8.32
CA PHE A 46 -5.16 2.96 7.47
C PHE A 46 -6.64 2.64 7.26
N ASP A 47 -7.54 3.53 7.71
CA ASP A 47 -8.99 3.36 7.55
C ASP A 47 -9.41 3.65 6.09
N LEU A 48 -9.45 2.60 5.28
CA LEU A 48 -9.89 2.67 3.88
C LEU A 48 -11.40 2.41 3.79
N LYS A 49 -12.17 3.44 3.42
CA LYS A 49 -13.60 3.32 3.15
C LYS A 49 -13.83 3.16 1.66
N SER A 50 -14.42 2.03 1.27
CA SER A 50 -14.94 1.86 -0.09
C SER A 50 -16.27 2.61 -0.23
N ASP A 51 -16.46 3.27 -1.36
CA ASP A 51 -17.68 3.98 -1.74
C ASP A 51 -18.73 3.07 -2.42
N GLY A 52 -18.49 1.76 -2.44
CA GLY A 52 -19.38 0.77 -3.06
C GLY A 52 -19.11 0.50 -4.53
N LYS A 53 -17.98 0.99 -5.07
CA LYS A 53 -17.46 0.56 -6.38
C LYS A 53 -16.97 -0.89 -6.36
N ASP A 54 -16.83 -1.46 -7.56
CA ASP A 54 -16.28 -2.81 -7.76
C ASP A 54 -14.80 -2.92 -7.35
N TRP A 55 -14.04 -1.82 -7.40
CA TRP A 55 -12.64 -1.76 -7.01
C TRP A 55 -12.26 -0.37 -6.47
N THR A 56 -11.22 -0.33 -5.65
CA THR A 56 -10.58 0.89 -5.13
C THR A 56 -9.09 0.79 -5.40
N GLU A 57 -8.49 1.81 -6.03
CA GLU A 57 -7.05 1.85 -6.28
C GLU A 57 -6.35 2.60 -5.14
N LEU A 58 -5.35 1.94 -4.55
CA LEU A 58 -4.51 2.49 -3.49
C LEU A 58 -3.06 2.49 -3.97
N ARG A 59 -2.41 3.65 -3.91
CA ARG A 59 -0.96 3.77 -4.13
C ARG A 59 -0.30 4.37 -2.90
N VAL A 60 0.84 3.80 -2.52
CA VAL A 60 1.65 4.26 -1.39
C VAL A 60 3.08 4.48 -1.86
N GLU A 61 3.58 5.70 -1.71
CA GLU A 61 4.94 6.07 -2.10
C GLU A 61 5.66 6.73 -0.91
N THR A 62 6.92 6.34 -0.68
CA THR A 62 7.76 6.99 0.33
C THR A 62 8.18 8.37 -0.16
N ILE A 63 7.96 9.40 0.64
CA ILE A 63 8.49 10.74 0.40
C ILE A 63 9.93 10.79 0.93
N PRO A 64 10.94 11.04 0.08
CA PRO A 64 12.33 11.08 0.53
C PRO A 64 12.60 12.24 1.50
N GLY A 65 13.41 11.98 2.52
CA GLY A 65 13.88 12.99 3.47
C GLY A 65 13.33 12.80 4.88
N PRO A 66 13.94 13.43 5.90
CA PRO A 66 13.42 13.40 7.25
C PRO A 66 12.01 14.01 7.31
N PRO A 67 11.10 13.49 8.15
CA PRO A 67 9.74 14.01 8.30
C PRO A 67 9.75 15.46 8.86
N TYR A 68 10.88 15.84 9.48
CA TYR A 68 11.14 17.17 10.03
C TYR A 68 11.96 18.07 9.11
N SER A 69 12.27 17.65 7.88
CA SER A 69 13.01 18.48 6.94
C SER A 69 12.08 19.43 6.20
N LYS A 70 11.74 20.53 6.88
CA LYS A 70 11.61 21.84 6.22
C LYS A 70 12.52 22.84 6.94
N PRO A 71 13.31 23.64 6.22
CA PRO A 71 13.72 24.96 6.73
C PRO A 71 12.51 25.91 6.81
#